data_AF-A0A6J5EX14-F1
#
_entry.id   AF-A0A6J5EX14-F1
#
_cell.length_a   1.000
_cell.length_b   1.000
_cell.length_c   1.000
_cell.angle_alpha   90.00
_cell.angle_beta   90.00
_cell.angle_gamma   90.00
#
_symmetry.space_group_name_H-M   'P 1'
#
loop_
_entity.id
_entity.type
_entity.pdbx_description
1 polymer ?
#
loop_
_entity_poly.entity_id
_entity_poly.type
_entity_poly.pdbx_seq_one_letter_code
_entity_poly.pdbx_strand_id
1 'polypeptide(L)'
;MAVSSRSKRGAGRTDAIFDDPASARRVRAFEPGHIMKAVRAGAAIHHAERNEENESARPFQIWLHPRTPGGTPRWTTRICLREGREGRFVTLASGDPDDVCASALSIRADARARIGTLRQGTTVHHVLPGSGVRFARQLNQAGNLHFRSRLIPVQGQSHYDRLID
;
A
#
# COMPACT_ATOMS: atom_id res chain seq x y z
N MET A 1 -7.24 6.56 -8.37
CA MET A 1 -5.81 6.21 -8.23
C MET A 1 -5.71 4.73 -7.90
N ALA A 2 -4.81 3.97 -8.52
CA ALA A 2 -4.63 2.54 -8.23
C ALA A 2 -3.30 2.32 -7.50
N VAL A 3 -3.31 1.42 -6.52
CA VAL A 3 -2.14 0.96 -5.80
C VAL A 3 -2.12 -0.56 -5.93
N SER A 4 -1.12 -1.11 -6.61
CA SER A 4 -0.99 -2.55 -6.80
C SER A 4 0.27 -3.08 -6.14
N SER A 5 0.11 -4.17 -5.39
CA SER A 5 1.22 -4.93 -4.81
C SER A 5 1.25 -6.32 -5.41
N ARG A 6 2.45 -6.85 -5.64
CA ARG A 6 2.64 -8.23 -6.08
C ARG A 6 3.70 -8.89 -5.21
N SER A 7 3.35 -10.04 -4.62
CA SER A 7 4.30 -10.91 -3.92
C SER A 7 4.92 -11.89 -4.90
N LYS A 8 6.23 -12.08 -4.86
CA LYS A 8 6.96 -13.11 -5.62
C LYS A 8 7.73 -14.08 -4.70
N ARG A 9 7.98 -15.30 -5.20
CA ARG A 9 8.85 -16.31 -4.55
C ARG A 9 10.24 -16.46 -5.20
N GLY A 10 10.48 -15.83 -6.36
CA GLY A 10 11.77 -15.83 -7.07
C GLY A 10 12.03 -14.52 -7.85
N ALA A 11 13.19 -14.43 -8.50
CA ALA A 11 13.57 -13.32 -9.39
C ALA A 11 12.67 -13.27 -10.64
N GLY A 12 12.33 -12.08 -11.15
CA GLY A 12 11.60 -12.00 -12.42
C GLY A 12 11.13 -10.59 -12.81
N ARG A 13 10.68 -10.46 -14.05
CA ARG A 13 10.19 -9.23 -14.68
C ARG A 13 8.76 -8.90 -14.24
N THR A 14 8.42 -7.62 -14.17
CA THR A 14 7.03 -7.17 -14.09
C THR A 14 6.86 -6.00 -15.02
N ASP A 15 6.06 -6.22 -16.05
CA ASP A 15 5.75 -5.22 -17.06
C ASP A 15 4.37 -4.65 -16.75
N ALA A 16 4.30 -3.32 -16.66
CA ALA A 16 3.06 -2.57 -16.74
C ALA A 16 3.18 -1.73 -18.01
N ILE A 17 2.25 -1.93 -18.93
CA ILE A 17 2.21 -1.23 -20.21
C ILE A 17 1.11 -0.18 -20.08
N PHE A 18 1.46 1.05 -20.43
CA PHE A 18 0.56 2.19 -20.48
C PHE A 18 0.53 2.66 -21.94
N ASP A 19 -0.63 3.08 -22.45
CA ASP A 19 -0.76 3.48 -23.86
C ASP A 19 -0.11 4.85 -24.18
N ASP A 20 0.64 5.44 -23.25
CA ASP A 20 1.57 6.52 -23.54
C ASP A 20 2.98 5.93 -23.80
N PRO A 21 3.52 6.03 -25.03
CA PRO A 21 4.82 5.45 -25.41
C PRO A 21 6.00 5.99 -24.58
N ALA A 22 5.87 7.14 -23.91
CA ALA A 22 6.89 7.64 -22.98
C ALA A 22 6.87 6.99 -21.58
N SER A 23 5.84 6.20 -21.28
CA SER A 23 5.53 5.74 -19.91
C SER A 23 5.63 4.22 -19.70
N ALA A 24 5.89 3.45 -20.76
CA ALA A 24 6.16 2.02 -20.68
C ALA A 24 7.45 1.76 -19.88
N ARG A 25 7.31 1.46 -18.58
CA ARG A 25 8.45 1.26 -17.68
C ARG A 25 8.47 -0.18 -17.14
N ARG A 26 9.53 -0.89 -17.48
CA ARG A 26 9.76 -2.29 -17.08
C ARG A 26 10.53 -2.31 -15.77
N VAL A 27 10.00 -3.02 -14.77
CA VAL A 27 10.70 -3.17 -13.48
C VAL A 27 11.13 -4.62 -13.34
N ARG A 28 12.43 -4.85 -13.30
CA ARG A 28 13.03 -6.14 -12.94
C ARG A 28 13.30 -6.12 -11.44
N ALA A 29 12.78 -7.11 -10.73
CA ALA A 29 13.21 -7.39 -9.36
C ALA A 29 14.07 -8.66 -9.41
N PHE A 30 15.32 -8.52 -8.99
CA PHE A 30 16.29 -9.63 -8.95
C PHE A 30 16.20 -10.43 -7.65
N GLU A 31 15.53 -9.90 -6.63
CA GLU A 31 15.35 -10.55 -5.33
C GLU A 31 13.88 -10.91 -5.05
N PRO A 32 13.60 -12.00 -4.29
CA PRO A 32 12.26 -12.30 -3.78
C PRO A 32 11.73 -11.14 -2.93
N GLY A 33 10.73 -10.45 -3.44
CA GLY A 33 10.24 -9.22 -2.81
C GLY A 33 8.76 -8.97 -3.07
N HIS A 34 8.25 -7.90 -2.46
CA HIS A 34 6.99 -7.32 -2.88
C HIS A 34 7.31 -6.13 -3.79
N ILE A 35 6.68 -6.05 -4.96
CA ILE A 35 6.75 -4.86 -5.79
C ILE A 35 5.49 -4.06 -5.53
N MET A 36 5.64 -2.80 -5.13
CA MET A 36 4.55 -1.86 -4.97
C MET A 36 4.56 -0.87 -6.13
N LYS A 37 3.40 -0.67 -6.74
CA LYS A 37 3.20 0.23 -7.87
C LYS A 37 2.07 1.19 -7.51
N ALA A 38 2.30 2.48 -7.69
CA ALA A 38 1.32 3.53 -7.49
C ALA A 38 1.02 4.22 -8.82
N VAL A 39 -0.27 4.22 -9.19
CA VAL A 39 -0.77 4.72 -10.48
C VAL A 39 -1.76 5.84 -10.25
N ARG A 40 -1.38 7.04 -10.67
CA ARG A 40 -2.30 8.17 -10.81
C ARG A 40 -2.86 8.15 -12.22
N ALA A 41 -4.17 7.97 -12.32
CA ALA A 41 -4.88 8.01 -13.59
C ALA A 41 -4.91 9.41 -14.22
N GLY A 42 -4.91 10.46 -13.41
CA GLY A 42 -5.02 11.82 -13.94
C GLY A 42 -6.39 12.07 -14.56
N ALA A 43 -6.44 12.76 -15.69
CA ALA A 43 -7.65 12.96 -16.48
C ALA A 43 -8.14 11.66 -17.15
N ALA A 44 -7.22 10.85 -17.68
CA ALA A 44 -7.49 9.54 -18.25
C ALA A 44 -6.21 8.70 -18.29
N ILE A 45 -6.34 7.38 -18.16
CA ILE A 45 -5.24 6.44 -18.34
C ILE A 45 -5.76 5.17 -18.99
N HIS A 46 -4.99 4.65 -19.95
CA HIS A 46 -5.15 3.30 -20.45
C HIS A 46 -3.97 2.48 -19.92
N HIS A 47 -4.25 1.31 -19.34
CA HIS A 47 -3.22 0.47 -18.76
C HIS A 47 -3.53 -1.01 -18.94
N ALA A 48 -2.47 -1.80 -19.08
CA ALA A 48 -2.49 -3.24 -19.05
C ALA A 48 -1.45 -3.77 -18.05
N GLU A 49 -1.83 -4.79 -17.29
CA GLU A 49 -0.90 -5.53 -16.44
C GLU A 49 -0.82 -6.97 -16.95
N ARG A 50 0.39 -7.43 -17.31
CA ARG A 50 0.62 -8.79 -17.81
C ARG A 50 1.60 -9.53 -16.94
N ASN A 51 1.37 -10.83 -16.74
CA ASN A 51 2.38 -11.73 -16.23
C ASN A 51 3.12 -12.34 -17.42
N GLU A 52 4.39 -11.97 -17.62
CA GLU A 52 5.24 -12.53 -18.68
C GLU A 52 6.03 -13.77 -18.21
N GLU A 53 5.84 -14.18 -16.97
CA GLU A 53 6.56 -15.29 -16.34
C GLU A 53 5.73 -16.59 -16.40
N ASN A 54 6.43 -17.73 -16.38
CA ASN A 54 5.81 -19.06 -16.37
C ASN A 54 5.15 -19.41 -15.02
N GLU A 55 5.47 -18.68 -13.93
CA GLU A 55 4.85 -18.88 -12.62
C GLU A 55 3.60 -18.00 -12.41
N SER A 56 2.58 -18.54 -11.74
CA SER A 56 1.39 -17.77 -11.38
C SER A 56 1.72 -16.61 -10.44
N ALA A 57 1.24 -15.42 -10.81
CA ALA A 57 1.34 -14.25 -9.96
C ALA A 57 0.08 -14.02 -9.13
N ARG A 58 0.26 -13.48 -7.92
CA ARG A 58 -0.83 -13.09 -7.02
C ARG A 58 -0.79 -11.57 -6.76
N PRO A 59 -1.30 -10.74 -7.70
CA PRO A 59 -1.43 -9.31 -7.46
C PRO A 59 -2.57 -9.02 -6.49
N PHE A 60 -2.46 -7.91 -5.77
CA PHE A 60 -3.53 -7.30 -5.01
C PHE A 60 -3.59 -5.82 -5.38
N GLN A 61 -4.79 -5.32 -5.69
CA GLN A 61 -5.00 -3.96 -6.16
C GLN A 61 -6.04 -3.26 -5.30
N ILE A 62 -5.74 -2.01 -4.94
CA ILE A 62 -6.63 -1.10 -4.24
C ILE A 62 -6.85 0.12 -5.11
N TRP A 63 -8.10 0.57 -5.21
CA TRP A 63 -8.45 1.86 -5.81
C TRP A 63 -8.73 2.87 -4.71
N LEU A 64 -8.09 4.04 -4.83
CA LEU A 64 -8.21 5.17 -3.92
C LEU A 64 -8.86 6.34 -4.64
N HIS A 65 -9.79 6.99 -3.97
CA HIS A 65 -10.36 8.26 -4.41
C HIS A 65 -9.32 9.38 -4.25
N PRO A 66 -9.04 10.17 -5.30
CA PRO A 66 -8.08 11.25 -5.18
C PRO A 66 -8.66 12.44 -4.40
N ARG A 67 -7.81 13.24 -3.75
CA ARG A 67 -8.18 14.52 -3.12
C ARG A 67 -8.66 15.55 -4.15
N THR A 68 -8.09 15.50 -5.35
CA THR A 68 -8.41 16.41 -6.45
C THR A 68 -8.57 15.60 -7.73
N PRO A 69 -9.64 15.81 -8.51
CA PRO A 69 -9.81 15.16 -9.80
C PRO A 69 -8.76 15.64 -10.82
N GLY A 70 -8.58 14.86 -11.89
CA GLY A 70 -7.72 15.22 -13.01
C GLY A 70 -6.22 15.21 -12.70
N GLY A 71 -5.49 16.06 -13.44
CA GLY A 71 -4.03 16.16 -13.42
C GLY A 71 -3.34 15.18 -14.38
N THR A 72 -2.01 15.25 -14.43
CA THR A 72 -1.23 14.39 -15.32
C THR A 72 -1.16 12.96 -14.77
N PRO A 73 -1.36 11.94 -15.62
CA PRO A 73 -1.07 10.55 -15.26
C PRO A 73 0.35 10.43 -14.71
N ARG A 74 0.53 9.60 -13.69
CA ARG A 74 1.85 9.37 -13.09
C ARG A 74 1.97 7.96 -12.59
N TRP A 75 3.14 7.39 -12.79
CA TRP A 75 3.50 6.06 -12.35
C TRP A 75 4.72 6.12 -11.44
N THR A 76 4.71 5.32 -10.37
CA THR A 76 5.90 5.11 -9.54
C THR A 76 5.93 3.70 -9.00
N THR A 77 7.11 3.10 -8.99
CA THR A 77 7.32 1.74 -8.46
C THR A 77 8.36 1.78 -7.36
N ARG A 78 8.18 0.94 -6.35
CA ARG A 78 9.16 0.70 -5.30
C ARG A 78 9.29 -0.80 -5.05
N ILE A 79 10.53 -1.25 -4.89
CA ILE A 79 10.82 -2.59 -4.37
C ILE A 79 10.64 -2.53 -2.85
N CYS A 80 9.82 -3.42 -2.33
CA CYS A 80 9.53 -3.56 -0.92
C CYS A 80 10.18 -4.86 -0.44
N LEU A 81 11.44 -4.74 -0.02
CA LEU A 81 12.18 -5.84 0.60
C LEU A 81 11.43 -6.35 1.84
N ARG A 82 11.64 -7.63 2.16
CA ARG A 82 11.07 -8.25 3.36
C ARG A 82 11.88 -7.86 4.61
N GLU A 83 13.13 -7.51 4.42
CA GLU A 83 14.02 -7.05 5.48
C GLU A 83 13.53 -5.72 6.08
N GLY A 84 13.72 -5.56 7.38
CA GLY A 84 13.38 -4.31 8.08
C GLY A 84 11.88 -4.06 8.30
N ARG A 85 11.00 -5.03 8.03
CA ARG A 85 9.55 -4.92 8.32
C ARG A 85 9.01 -6.04 9.22
N GLU A 86 9.88 -6.79 9.87
CA GLU A 86 9.46 -7.79 10.86
C GLU A 86 9.01 -7.10 12.15
N GLY A 87 7.87 -7.52 12.70
CA GLY A 87 7.34 -7.00 13.96
C GLY A 87 6.88 -5.53 13.91
N ARG A 88 6.85 -4.90 12.72
CA ARG A 88 6.42 -3.52 12.55
C ARG A 88 5.79 -3.27 11.18
N PHE A 89 4.97 -2.23 11.09
CA PHE A 89 4.46 -1.74 9.82
C PHE A 89 5.40 -0.69 9.22
N VAL A 90 5.70 -0.84 7.94
CA VAL A 90 6.42 0.15 7.13
C VAL A 90 5.44 0.79 6.15
N THR A 91 5.44 2.12 6.07
CA THR A 91 4.62 2.86 5.10
C THR A 91 5.22 2.74 3.70
N LEU A 92 4.47 2.14 2.78
CA LEU A 92 4.88 1.99 1.39
C LEU A 92 4.44 3.17 0.53
N ALA A 93 3.24 3.68 0.78
CA ALA A 93 2.65 4.77 0.03
C ALA A 93 1.76 5.62 0.95
N SER A 94 1.81 6.94 0.83
CA SER A 94 1.10 7.87 1.73
C SER A 94 0.75 9.18 1.06
N GLY A 95 -0.39 9.74 1.44
CA GLY A 95 -0.76 11.12 1.10
C GLY A 95 -0.24 12.16 2.09
N ASP A 96 0.34 11.69 3.20
CA ASP A 96 0.91 12.50 4.26
C ASP A 96 2.35 12.93 3.90
N PRO A 97 2.68 14.23 4.00
CA PRO A 97 4.01 14.73 3.68
C PRO A 97 5.13 14.10 4.53
N ASP A 98 4.90 13.81 5.81
CA ASP A 98 5.93 13.30 6.72
C ASP A 98 6.33 11.88 6.34
N ASP A 99 5.35 11.03 5.98
CA ASP A 99 5.62 9.70 5.46
C ASP A 99 6.38 9.77 4.13
N VAL A 100 6.05 10.75 3.26
CA VAL A 100 6.71 10.93 1.97
C VAL A 100 8.16 11.38 2.17
N CYS A 101 8.43 12.30 3.11
CA CYS A 101 9.77 12.66 3.55
C CYS A 101 10.53 11.46 4.11
N ALA A 102 9.84 10.56 4.83
CA ALA A 102 10.35 9.27 5.27
C ALA A 102 10.41 8.19 4.16
N SER A 103 10.44 8.61 2.89
CA SER A 103 10.59 7.77 1.69
C SER A 103 9.37 6.96 1.25
N ALA A 104 8.16 7.22 1.74
CA ALA A 104 6.94 6.60 1.20
C ALA A 104 6.63 7.10 -0.22
N LEU A 105 6.03 6.25 -1.05
CA LEU A 105 5.51 6.66 -2.35
C LEU A 105 4.38 7.68 -2.17
N SER A 106 4.53 8.86 -2.77
CA SER A 106 3.50 9.89 -2.70
C SER A 106 2.22 9.47 -3.43
N ILE A 107 1.09 9.52 -2.73
CA ILE A 107 -0.24 9.31 -3.29
C ILE A 107 -1.11 10.56 -3.11
N ARG A 108 -2.02 10.84 -4.05
CA ARG A 108 -2.92 12.01 -3.97
C ARG A 108 -4.26 11.65 -3.33
N ALA A 109 -4.23 10.88 -2.25
CA ALA A 109 -5.42 10.48 -1.50
C ALA A 109 -5.16 10.66 0.00
N ASP A 110 -6.20 10.86 0.79
CA ASP A 110 -6.10 10.80 2.25
C ASP A 110 -6.08 9.33 2.70
N ALA A 111 -4.93 8.70 2.50
CA ALA A 111 -4.73 7.28 2.76
C ALA A 111 -3.26 6.98 3.03
N ARG A 112 -3.04 5.88 3.74
CA ARG A 112 -1.71 5.30 4.00
C ARG A 112 -1.75 3.80 3.73
N ALA A 113 -0.89 3.31 2.85
CA ALA A 113 -0.72 1.88 2.56
C ALA A 113 0.53 1.37 3.27
N ARG A 114 0.37 0.38 4.15
CA ARG A 114 1.44 -0.16 4.98
C ARG A 114 1.58 -1.67 4.79
N ILE A 115 2.80 -2.17 5.02
CA ILE A 115 3.10 -3.60 5.01
C ILE A 115 3.93 -3.97 6.24
N GLY A 116 3.71 -5.16 6.78
CA GLY A 116 4.51 -5.73 7.85
C GLY A 116 4.64 -7.24 7.66
N THR A 117 5.64 -7.81 8.32
CA THR A 117 5.81 -9.27 8.45
C THR A 117 5.65 -9.62 9.93
N LEU A 118 4.76 -10.57 10.25
CA LEU A 118 4.59 -11.09 11.59
C LEU A 118 5.08 -12.55 11.63
N ARG A 119 5.81 -12.91 12.68
CA ARG A 119 6.11 -14.32 12.99
C ARG A 119 5.00 -14.89 13.87
N GLN A 120 4.85 -16.21 13.87
CA GLN A 120 3.91 -16.88 14.77
C GLN A 120 4.19 -16.49 16.22
N GLY A 121 3.14 -16.26 17.00
CA GLY A 121 3.24 -15.83 18.40
C GLY A 121 3.58 -14.35 18.60
N THR A 122 3.86 -13.58 17.55
CA THR A 122 4.15 -12.15 17.69
C THR A 122 2.88 -11.31 17.75
N THR A 123 2.89 -10.30 18.62
CA THR A 123 1.86 -9.25 18.68
C THR A 123 2.49 -7.94 18.28
N VAL A 124 1.85 -7.21 17.36
CA VAL A 124 2.28 -5.87 16.93
C VAL A 124 1.21 -4.87 17.34
N HIS A 125 1.61 -3.89 18.13
CA HIS A 125 0.76 -2.75 18.46
C HIS A 125 1.00 -1.64 17.44
N HIS A 126 -0.08 -1.14 16.85
CA HIS A 126 0.00 -0.03 15.90
C HIS A 126 -1.08 0.99 16.23
N VAL A 127 -0.66 2.20 16.60
CA VAL A 127 -1.56 3.32 16.86
C VAL A 127 -2.00 3.88 15.51
N LEU A 128 -3.32 4.03 15.36
CA LEU A 128 -3.94 4.63 14.20
C LEU A 128 -4.72 5.87 14.67
N PRO A 129 -4.86 6.90 13.81
CA PRO A 129 -5.75 8.03 14.08
C PRO A 129 -7.15 7.52 14.44
N GLY A 130 -7.93 8.22 15.28
CA GLY A 130 -9.26 7.75 15.69
C GLY A 130 -10.28 7.68 14.55
N SER A 131 -10.21 8.61 13.59
CA SER A 131 -11.10 8.71 12.45
C SER A 131 -10.67 7.82 11.26
N GLY A 132 -11.59 7.61 10.32
CA GLY A 132 -11.34 6.93 9.05
C GLY A 132 -11.62 5.43 9.03
N VAL A 133 -11.55 4.85 7.84
CA VAL A 133 -11.76 3.41 7.58
C VAL A 133 -10.42 2.67 7.52
N ARG A 134 -10.41 1.42 7.98
CA ARG A 134 -9.20 0.59 8.05
C ARG A 134 -9.49 -0.76 7.43
N PHE A 135 -8.59 -1.18 6.55
CA PHE A 135 -8.62 -2.50 5.93
C PHE A 135 -7.31 -3.19 6.21
N ALA A 136 -7.37 -4.46 6.59
CA ALA A 136 -6.21 -5.30 6.77
C ALA A 136 -6.41 -6.59 6.00
N ARG A 137 -5.37 -7.03 5.29
CA ARG A 137 -5.38 -8.25 4.49
C ARG A 137 -4.07 -9.00 4.70
N GLN A 138 -4.18 -10.28 5.05
CA GLN A 138 -3.04 -11.19 5.06
C GLN A 138 -2.69 -11.57 3.62
N LEU A 139 -1.44 -11.37 3.21
CA LEU A 139 -1.04 -11.49 1.80
C LEU A 139 -0.51 -12.87 1.39
N ASN A 140 -0.10 -13.78 2.29
CA ASN A 140 0.09 -15.24 2.09
C ASN A 140 0.81 -15.93 3.29
N GLN A 141 0.71 -17.28 3.32
CA GLN A 141 1.25 -18.30 4.25
C GLN A 141 0.47 -18.52 5.56
N ALA A 142 0.28 -19.80 5.87
CA ALA A 142 -0.64 -20.38 6.85
C ALA A 142 -0.63 -19.71 8.24
N GLY A 143 -1.75 -19.87 8.96
CA GLY A 143 -1.95 -19.32 10.30
C GLY A 143 -3.08 -18.31 10.36
N ASN A 144 -3.58 -18.05 11.57
CA ASN A 144 -4.67 -17.12 11.83
C ASN A 144 -4.11 -15.78 12.32
N LEU A 145 -4.53 -14.70 11.66
CA LEU A 145 -4.27 -13.34 12.14
C LEU A 145 -5.50 -12.83 12.87
N HIS A 146 -5.34 -12.50 14.14
CA HIS A 146 -6.39 -11.89 14.95
C HIS A 146 -6.16 -10.38 15.04
N PHE A 147 -7.20 -9.61 14.70
CA PHE A 147 -7.20 -8.17 14.87
C PHE A 147 -7.96 -7.80 16.14
N ARG A 148 -7.35 -6.95 16.97
CA ARG A 148 -8.00 -6.35 18.14
C ARG A 148 -7.81 -4.85 18.04
N SER A 149 -8.89 -4.10 18.26
CA SER A 149 -8.86 -2.65 18.36
C SER A 149 -9.30 -2.22 19.76
N ARG A 150 -8.72 -1.12 20.23
CA ARG A 150 -9.13 -0.41 21.44
C ARG A 150 -8.91 1.08 21.18
N LEU A 151 -9.88 1.91 21.58
CA LEU A 151 -9.70 3.36 21.59
C LEU A 151 -8.72 3.73 22.70
N ILE A 152 -7.68 4.48 22.35
CA ILE A 152 -6.74 5.04 23.32
C ILE A 152 -7.16 6.50 23.52
N PRO A 153 -7.74 6.87 24.67
CA PRO A 153 -8.09 8.25 24.94
C PRO A 153 -6.81 9.10 24.96
N VAL A 154 -6.82 10.17 24.19
CA VAL A 154 -5.75 11.17 24.24
C VAL A 154 -6.01 12.03 25.46
N GLN A 155 -5.16 11.96 26.48
CA GLN A 155 -5.27 12.80 27.66
C GLN A 155 -5.20 14.28 27.24
N GLY A 156 -6.27 15.05 27.51
CA GLY A 156 -6.35 16.48 27.21
C GLY A 156 -7.47 16.91 26.26
N GLN A 157 -8.26 15.99 25.70
CA GLN A 157 -9.44 16.34 24.89
C GLN A 157 -10.71 16.16 25.73
N SER A 158 -11.25 17.27 26.22
CA SER A 158 -12.49 17.30 27.01
C SER A 158 -13.63 16.69 26.22
N HIS A 159 -14.23 15.62 26.76
CA HIS A 159 -15.51 15.08 26.31
C HIS A 159 -16.57 16.18 26.38
N TYR A 160 -17.13 16.58 25.23
CA TYR A 160 -18.54 16.98 25.21
C TYR A 160 -19.31 15.76 24.72
N ASP A 161 -19.70 14.90 25.67
CA ASP A 161 -20.80 13.96 25.45
C ASP A 161 -22.07 14.80 25.21
N ARG A 162 -22.53 14.85 23.96
CA ARG A 162 -23.96 15.00 23.69
C ARG A 162 -24.50 13.63 23.31
N LEU A 163 -25.10 13.00 24.30
CA LEU A 163 -26.24 12.11 24.09
C LEU A 163 -27.26 12.86 23.23
N ILE A 164 -27.57 12.29 22.08
CA ILE A 164 -28.84 12.56 21.39
C ILE A 164 -29.43 11.16 21.19
N ASP A 165 -30.64 10.99 21.73
CA ASP A 165 -31.52 9.82 21.57
C ASP A 165 -31.70 9.40 20.11
#